data_AF-A0A2E1NA30-F1
#
_entry.id   AF-A0A2E1NA30-F1
#
_cell.length_a   1.000
_cell.length_b   1.000
_cell.length_c   1.000
_cell.angle_alpha   90.00
_cell.angle_beta   90.00
_cell.angle_gamma   90.00
#
_symmetry.space_group_name_H-M   'P 1'
#
loop_
_entity.id
_entity.type
_entity.pdbx_description
1 polymer ?
#
loop_
_entity_poly.entity_id
_entity_poly.type
_entity_poly.pdbx_seq_one_letter_code
_entity_poly.pdbx_strand_id
1 'polypeptide(L)' 'MTALSELVEQLEDPEIELEAALVLYEKGVKLSGSIQKTLELAEQRVAQVAADGSLLEEDGPAEEP' A
#
# COMPACT_ATOMS: atom_id res chain seq x y z
N MET A 1 -5.63 0.51 -1.77
CA MET A 1 -5.93 -0.77 -1.07
C MET A 1 -7.30 -1.32 -1.46
N THR A 2 -8.34 -0.48 -1.57
CA THR A 2 -9.72 -0.86 -1.93
C THR A 2 -9.82 -1.79 -3.15
N ALA A 3 -9.17 -1.46 -4.27
CA ALA A 3 -9.24 -2.27 -5.49
C ALA A 3 -8.61 -3.69 -5.36
N LEU A 4 -7.65 -3.88 -4.45
CA LEU A 4 -7.10 -5.21 -4.20
C LEU A 4 -8.05 -6.05 -3.35
N SER A 5 -8.70 -5.42 -2.36
CA SER A 5 -9.73 -6.07 -1.54
C SER A 5 -10.92 -6.51 -2.39
N GLU A 6 -11.40 -5.67 -3.30
CA GLU A 6 -12.47 -6.02 -4.24
C GLU A 6 -12.10 -7.19 -5.17
N LEU A 7 -10.83 -7.30 -5.57
CA LEU A 7 -10.34 -8.43 -6.37
C LEU A 7 -10.30 -9.73 -5.56
N VAL A 8 -9.94 -9.67 -4.28
CA VAL A 8 -9.92 -10.82 -3.38
C VAL A 8 -11.35 -11.31 -3.13
N GLU A 9 -12.28 -10.40 -2.86
CA GLU A 9 -13.69 -10.74 -2.64
C GLU A 9 -14.30 -11.44 -3.87
N GLN A 10 -13.97 -10.99 -5.09
CA GLN A 10 -14.41 -11.67 -6.32
C GLN A 10 -13.77 -13.06 -6.51
N LEU A 11 -12.55 -13.27 -6.02
CA LEU A 11 -11.87 -14.57 -6.08
C LEU A 11 -12.38 -15.58 -5.03
N GLU A 12 -13.05 -15.10 -3.98
CA GLU A 12 -13.65 -15.95 -2.94
C GLU A 12 -15.00 -16.57 -3.37
N ASP A 13 -15.56 -16.13 -4.51
CA ASP A 13 -16.77 -16.71 -5.08
C ASP A 13 -16.50 -18.15 -5.56
N PRO A 14 -17.15 -19.19 -5.00
CA PRO A 14 -16.96 -20.57 -5.40
C PRO A 14 -17.54 -20.88 -6.80
N GLU A 15 -18.38 -20.02 -7.37
CA GLU A 15 -18.98 -20.20 -8.70
C GLU A 15 -18.16 -19.51 -9.82
N ILE A 16 -17.01 -18.91 -9.49
CA ILE A 16 -16.17 -18.26 -10.47
C ILE A 16 -15.60 -19.24 -11.51
N GLU A 17 -15.74 -18.88 -12.79
CA GLU A 17 -15.12 -19.61 -13.88
C GLU A 17 -13.58 -19.53 -13.78
N LEU A 18 -12.90 -20.65 -14.03
CA LEU A 18 -11.44 -20.76 -13.88
C LEU A 18 -10.68 -19.69 -14.66
N GLU A 19 -11.10 -19.41 -15.90
CA GLU A 19 -10.46 -18.40 -16.73
C GLU A 19 -10.63 -16.98 -16.15
N ALA A 20 -11.81 -16.69 -15.59
CA ALA A 20 -12.06 -15.43 -14.89
C ALA A 20 -11.19 -15.32 -13.63
N ALA A 21 -11.08 -16.40 -12.85
CA ALA A 21 -10.22 -16.45 -11.66
C ALA A 21 -8.75 -16.18 -11.99
N LEU A 22 -8.23 -16.77 -13.07
CA LEU A 22 -6.85 -16.53 -13.53
C LEU A 22 -6.63 -15.05 -13.89
N VAL A 23 -7.57 -14.43 -14.59
CA VAL A 23 -7.49 -13.00 -14.94
C VAL A 23 -7.51 -12.11 -13.69
N LEU A 24 -8.37 -12.41 -12.71
CA LEU A 24 -8.42 -11.65 -11.45
C LEU A 24 -7.14 -11.83 -10.63
N TYR A 25 -6.61 -13.06 -10.56
CA TYR A 25 -5.35 -13.36 -9.90
C TYR A 25 -4.19 -12.56 -10.50
N GLU A 26 -4.03 -12.57 -11.83
CA GLU A 26 -2.97 -11.81 -12.49
C GLU A 26 -3.08 -10.30 -12.22
N LYS A 27 -4.31 -9.76 -12.21
CA LYS A 27 -4.56 -8.36 -11.86
C LYS A 27 -4.17 -8.09 -10.40
N GLY A 28 -4.52 -8.98 -9.49
CA GLY A 28 -4.19 -8.89 -8.07
C GLY A 28 -2.68 -8.88 -7.83
N VAL A 29 -1.93 -9.76 -8.48
CA VAL A 29 -0.46 -9.84 -8.40
C VAL A 29 0.20 -8.55 -8.91
N LYS A 30 -0.27 -8.00 -10.04
CA LYS A 30 0.26 -6.74 -10.58
C LYS A 30 -0.02 -5.58 -9.63
N LEU A 31 -1.24 -5.51 -9.10
CA LEU A 31 -1.66 -4.45 -8.20
C LEU A 31 -0.91 -4.50 -6.86
N SER A 32 -0.73 -5.69 -6.28
CA SER A 32 0.02 -5.85 -5.03
C SER A 32 1.49 -5.45 -5.20
N GLY A 33 2.13 -5.82 -6.31
CA GLY A 33 3.49 -5.38 -6.63
C GLY A 33 3.61 -3.86 -6.77
N SER A 34 2.63 -3.20 -7.39
CA SER A 34 2.59 -1.73 -7.49
C SER A 34 2.46 -1.06 -6.12
N ILE A 35 1.65 -1.63 -5.22
CA ILE A 35 1.46 -1.11 -3.86
C ILE A 35 2.77 -1.25 -3.08
N GLN A 36 3.41 -2.43 -3.12
CA GLN A 36 4.70 -2.67 -2.45
C GLN A 36 5.75 -1.67 -2.90
N LYS A 37 5.91 -1.47 -4.22
CA LYS A 37 6.86 -0.48 -4.77
C LYS A 37 6.55 0.94 -4.30
N THR A 38 5.28 1.30 -4.17
CA THR A 38 4.87 2.62 -3.67
C THR A 38 5.26 2.79 -2.21
N LEU A 39 5.07 1.76 -1.39
CA LEU A 39 5.47 1.76 0.02
C LEU A 39 6.98 1.84 0.18
N GLU A 40 7.76 1.07 -0.61
CA GLU A 40 9.22 1.13 -0.61
C GLU A 40 9.73 2.54 -0.95
N LEU A 41 9.14 3.20 -1.95
CA LEU A 41 9.50 4.57 -2.32
C LEU A 41 9.16 5.57 -1.21
N ALA A 42 8.03 5.39 -0.54
CA ALA A 42 7.65 6.23 0.59
C ALA A 42 8.64 6.06 1.76
N GLU A 43 9.01 4.83 2.08
CA GLU A 43 10.00 4.51 3.13
C GLU A 43 11.37 5.11 2.81
N GLN A 44 11.85 4.95 1.57
CA GLN A 44 13.11 5.56 1.12
C GLN A 44 13.07 7.09 1.25
N ARG A 45 11.94 7.72 0.92
CA ARG A 45 11.79 9.17 1.03
C ARG A 45 11.80 9.63 2.50
N VAL A 46 11.12 8.91 3.39
CA VAL A 46 11.16 9.19 4.84
C VAL A 46 12.58 9.07 5.37
N ALA A 47 13.31 8.02 4.97
CA ALA A 47 14.70 7.82 5.37
C ALA A 47 15.63 8.94 4.87
N GLN A 48 15.44 9.41 3.62
CA GLN A 48 16.21 10.54 3.07
C GLN A 48 15.93 11.83 3.85
N VAL A 49 14.66 12.16 4.08
CA VAL A 49 14.26 13.37 4.85
C VAL A 49 14.81 13.33 6.28
N ALA A 50 14.82 12.15 6.91
CA ALA A 50 15.42 11.96 8.23
C ALA A 50 16.95 12.12 8.23
N ALA A 51 17.64 11.58 7.21
CA ALA A 51 19.08 11.67 7.07
C ALA A 51 19.57 13.09 6.72
N ASP A 52 18.80 13.82 5.92
CA ASP A 52 19.08 15.21 5.53
C ASP A 52 18.73 16.23 6.64
N GLY A 53 18.28 15.78 7.81
CA GLY A 53 17.98 16.64 8.96
C GLY A 53 16.72 17.50 8.79
N SER A 54 15.86 17.19 7.83
CA SER A 54 14.63 17.93 7.53
C SER A 54 13.45 17.56 8.45
N LEU A 55 13.62 16.55 9.30
CA LEU A 55 12.73 16.23 10.43
C LEU A 55 13.01 17.14 11.66
N LEU A 56 13.24 18.44 11.42
CA LEU A 56 13.27 19.44 12.47
C LEU A 56 11.87 20.07 12.58
N GLU A 57 11.20 19.74 13.67
CA GLU A 57 10.04 20.42 14.27
C GLU A 57 8.69 20.25 13.54
N GLU A 58 7.90 19.27 14.00
CA GLU A 58 6.47 19.51 14.18
C GLU A 58 6.25 19.74 15.67
N ASP A 59 6.06 21.01 16.04
CA ASP A 59 5.72 21.56 17.35
C ASP A 59 4.89 20.61 18.23
N GLY A 60 5.41 20.31 19.42
CA GLY A 60 4.58 19.81 20.51
C GLY A 60 3.69 20.96 21.05
N PRO A 61 2.48 20.68 21.56
CA PRO A 61 1.85 21.63 22.46
C PRO A 61 2.61 21.55 23.79
N ALA A 62 3.22 22.67 24.18
CA ALA A 62 3.70 22.92 25.53
C ALA A 62 2.51 22.81 26.51
N GLU A 63 2.48 21.77 27.33
CA GLU A 63 1.70 21.76 28.57
C GLU A 63 2.62 22.10 29.75
N GLU A 64 2.55 23.36 30.18
CA GLU A 64 2.78 23.81 31.56
C GLU A 64 1.49 24.58 31.97
N PRO A 65 1.04 24.55 33.25
CA PRO A 65 1.87 24.66 34.46
C PRO A 65 1.69 23.58 35.53
#